data_AF-K9XQ53-F1
#
_entry.id   AF-K9XQ53-F1
#
_cell.length_a   1.000
_cell.length_b   1.000
_cell.length_c   1.000
_cell.angle_alpha   90.00
_cell.angle_beta   90.00
_cell.angle_gamma   90.00
#
_symmetry.space_group_name_H-M   'P 1'
#
loop_
_entity.id
_entity.type
_entity.pdbx_description
1 polymer ?
#
loop_
_entity_poly.entity_id
_entity_poly.type
_entity_poly.pdbx_seq_one_letter_code
_entity_poly.pdbx_strand_id
1 'polypeptide(L)'
;MNLTKIYYHKYLLIGFIFSIHSLLISCEENKYTQCEQIITLANSVASETKKIITNKSVENNEIKNWLNAAEIMTKAAEKMESLPIKDPQLLHYLGDFVKIYRTNSEATYSIVKARESRNLVAAQAAQADVKLAGEWERKLSSGINDYCQVK
;
A
#
# COMPACT_ATOMS: atom_id res chain seq x y z
N MET A 1 -1.27 -49.16 -50.26
CA MET A 1 -0.66 -48.29 -51.28
C MET A 1 -1.77 -47.41 -51.84
N ASN A 2 -2.03 -46.22 -51.28
CA ASN A 2 -1.42 -44.91 -51.64
C ASN A 2 -1.85 -44.46 -53.06
N LEU A 3 -2.50 -43.30 -53.34
CA LEU A 3 -2.51 -41.97 -52.69
C LEU A 3 -3.71 -41.07 -53.16
N THR A 4 -4.28 -40.32 -52.21
CA THR A 4 -4.75 -38.90 -52.18
C THR A 4 -5.21 -38.14 -53.45
N LYS A 5 -6.36 -37.44 -53.35
CA LYS A 5 -6.50 -35.96 -53.22
C LYS A 5 -7.99 -35.51 -53.16
N ILE A 6 -8.48 -35.02 -52.00
CA ILE A 6 -8.78 -33.61 -51.65
C ILE A 6 -9.95 -32.99 -52.44
N TYR A 7 -11.09 -32.73 -51.77
CA TYR A 7 -11.57 -31.36 -51.50
C TYR A 7 -12.74 -31.37 -50.48
N TYR A 8 -12.41 -31.01 -49.24
CA TYR A 8 -13.33 -30.40 -48.28
C TYR A 8 -13.79 -29.05 -48.84
N HIS A 9 -15.10 -28.77 -48.89
CA HIS A 9 -15.61 -27.43 -48.57
C HIS A 9 -17.14 -27.32 -48.59
N LYS A 10 -17.67 -26.72 -47.51
CA LYS A 10 -18.93 -25.95 -47.43
C LYS A 10 -20.19 -26.76 -47.75
N TYR A 11 -21.04 -27.17 -46.81
CA TYR A 11 -21.70 -26.34 -45.81
C TYR A 11 -22.05 -27.21 -44.60
N LEU A 12 -21.15 -27.20 -43.63
CA LEU A 12 -21.33 -27.79 -42.31
C LEU A 12 -22.05 -26.74 -41.45
N LEU A 13 -23.28 -27.05 -41.05
CA LEU A 13 -23.98 -26.63 -39.82
C LEU A 13 -23.65 -25.22 -39.30
N ILE A 14 -24.49 -24.22 -39.64
CA ILE A 14 -24.53 -22.90 -39.00
C ILE A 14 -26.02 -22.50 -38.93
N GLY A 15 -26.62 -22.14 -37.80
CA GLY A 15 -26.08 -22.00 -36.45
C GLY A 15 -27.22 -21.85 -35.44
N PHE A 16 -26.99 -22.40 -34.25
CA PHE A 16 -27.73 -22.03 -33.05
C PHE A 16 -26.74 -21.21 -32.22
N ILE A 17 -26.72 -19.89 -32.43
CA ILE A 17 -25.95 -18.96 -31.61
C ILE A 17 -26.70 -18.86 -30.28
N PHE A 18 -26.35 -19.72 -29.32
CA PHE A 18 -26.65 -19.45 -27.92
C PHE A 18 -25.86 -18.19 -27.56
N SER A 19 -26.55 -17.06 -27.47
CA SER A 19 -26.04 -15.87 -26.78
C SER A 19 -25.84 -16.24 -25.32
N ILE A 20 -24.67 -16.76 -24.99
CA ILE A 20 -24.14 -16.77 -23.64
C ILE A 20 -23.95 -15.29 -23.30
N HIS A 21 -24.98 -14.68 -22.72
CA HIS A 21 -24.81 -13.47 -21.94
C HIS A 21 -23.92 -13.89 -20.78
N SER A 22 -22.61 -13.71 -20.94
CA SER A 22 -21.68 -13.71 -19.84
C SER A 22 -22.21 -12.68 -18.86
N LEU A 23 -22.91 -13.14 -17.82
CA LEU A 23 -23.09 -12.40 -16.60
C LEU A 23 -21.67 -12.08 -16.14
N LEU A 24 -21.20 -10.89 -16.51
CA LEU A 24 -20.12 -10.22 -15.80
C LEU A 24 -20.72 -9.93 -14.43
N ILE A 25 -20.77 -10.95 -13.57
CA ILE A 25 -20.85 -10.76 -12.14
C ILE A 25 -19.52 -10.07 -11.85
N SER A 26 -19.53 -8.74 -11.88
CA SER A 26 -18.47 -7.96 -11.31
C SER A 26 -18.36 -8.45 -9.88
N CYS A 27 -17.30 -9.20 -9.59
CA CYS A 27 -16.90 -9.53 -8.23
C CYS A 27 -16.68 -8.16 -7.57
N GLU A 28 -17.69 -7.63 -6.91
CA GLU A 28 -17.52 -6.48 -6.05
C GLU A 28 -16.49 -6.93 -5.00
N GLU A 29 -15.32 -6.28 -4.99
CA GLU A 29 -14.30 -6.57 -3.99
C GLU A 29 -14.96 -6.47 -2.62
N ASN A 30 -15.12 -7.62 -1.95
CA ASN A 30 -15.80 -7.63 -0.67
C ASN A 30 -14.86 -6.98 0.36
N LYS A 31 -15.42 -6.46 1.45
CA LYS A 31 -14.71 -5.80 2.56
C LYS A 31 -13.37 -6.48 2.92
N TYR A 32 -13.31 -7.82 2.92
CA TYR A 32 -12.12 -8.59 3.25
C TYR A 32 -10.95 -8.36 2.28
N THR A 33 -11.20 -8.32 0.97
CA THR A 33 -10.12 -8.12 -0.01
C THR A 33 -9.56 -6.70 0.09
N GLN A 34 -10.42 -5.71 0.32
CA GLN A 34 -10.02 -4.32 0.55
C GLN A 34 -9.23 -4.18 1.87
N CYS A 35 -9.64 -4.87 2.93
CA CYS A 35 -8.89 -4.98 4.19
C CYS A 35 -7.47 -5.54 3.97
N GLU A 36 -7.36 -6.64 3.23
CA GLU A 36 -6.07 -7.28 2.94
C GLU A 36 -5.12 -6.33 2.21
N GLN A 37 -5.62 -5.56 1.22
CA GLN A 37 -4.82 -4.58 0.48
C GLN A 37 -4.21 -3.53 1.41
N ILE A 38 -5.02 -2.92 2.28
CA ILE A 38 -4.56 -1.86 3.20
C ILE A 38 -3.56 -2.43 4.22
N ILE A 39 -3.90 -3.55 4.86
CA ILE A 39 -3.06 -4.17 5.90
C ILE A 39 -1.73 -4.65 5.31
N THR A 40 -1.74 -5.24 4.12
CA THR A 40 -0.52 -5.71 3.46
C THR A 40 0.43 -4.56 3.15
N LEU A 41 -0.09 -3.46 2.62
CA LEU A 41 0.71 -2.27 2.35
C LEU A 41 1.29 -1.68 3.64
N ALA A 42 0.47 -1.53 4.69
CA ALA A 42 0.93 -1.02 5.98
C ALA A 42 2.04 -1.89 6.60
N ASN A 43 1.89 -3.21 6.53
CA ASN A 43 2.89 -4.16 7.01
C ASN A 43 4.20 -4.11 6.20
N SER A 44 4.11 -3.88 4.88
CA SER A 44 5.28 -3.67 4.01
C SER A 44 6.09 -2.45 4.47
N VAL A 45 5.42 -1.33 4.73
CA VAL A 45 6.07 -0.09 5.21
C VAL A 45 6.81 -0.32 6.52
N ALA A 46 6.14 -0.96 7.50
CA ALA A 46 6.74 -1.26 8.79
C ALA A 46 7.97 -2.18 8.64
N SER A 47 7.88 -3.19 7.78
CA SER A 47 8.96 -4.14 7.51
C SER A 47 10.16 -3.47 6.82
N GLU A 48 9.92 -2.70 5.76
CA GLU A 48 10.96 -2.02 4.98
C GLU A 48 11.69 -0.95 5.82
N THR A 49 10.92 -0.14 6.54
CA THR A 49 11.47 0.90 7.42
C THR A 49 12.30 0.28 8.55
N LYS A 50 11.82 -0.80 9.17
CA LYS A 50 12.58 -1.55 10.20
C LYS A 50 13.88 -2.11 9.64
N LYS A 51 13.86 -2.71 8.44
CA LYS A 51 15.08 -3.23 7.80
C LYS A 51 16.13 -2.13 7.61
N ILE A 52 15.73 -0.94 7.18
CA ILE A 52 16.65 0.18 6.97
C ILE A 52 17.26 0.67 8.29
N ILE A 53 16.44 0.83 9.32
CA ILE A 53 16.89 1.41 10.60
C ILE A 53 17.71 0.40 11.43
N THR A 54 17.45 -0.90 11.29
CA THR A 54 18.14 -1.95 12.07
C THR A 54 19.36 -2.56 11.38
N ASN A 55 19.59 -2.24 10.10
CA ASN A 55 20.72 -2.79 9.37
C ASN A 55 22.05 -2.14 9.80
N LYS A 56 22.76 -2.83 10.70
CA LYS A 56 24.06 -2.42 11.25
C LYS A 56 25.20 -2.38 10.23
N SER A 57 25.07 -3.01 9.05
CA SER A 57 26.12 -2.92 8.02
C SER A 57 26.21 -1.54 7.35
N VAL A 58 25.27 -0.63 7.67
CA VAL A 58 25.19 0.75 7.18
C VAL A 58 25.55 1.77 8.28
N GLU A 59 26.42 1.39 9.23
CA GLU A 59 26.82 2.23 10.38
C GLU A 59 27.35 3.63 10.01
N ASN A 60 27.77 3.86 8.76
CA ASN A 60 28.30 5.14 8.29
C ASN A 60 27.30 6.04 7.54
N ASN A 61 25.99 5.71 7.46
CA ASN A 61 25.04 6.58 6.76
C ASN A 61 23.64 6.67 7.39
N GLU A 62 23.61 6.98 8.68
CA GLU A 62 22.37 7.17 9.45
C GLU A 62 21.42 8.18 8.77
N ILE A 63 21.94 9.31 8.29
CA ILE A 63 21.14 10.36 7.61
C ILE A 63 20.46 9.79 6.36
N LYS A 64 21.17 9.07 5.49
CA LYS A 64 20.56 8.46 4.31
C LYS A 64 19.52 7.42 4.67
N ASN A 65 19.71 6.67 5.76
CA ASN A 65 18.72 5.71 6.23
C ASN A 65 17.42 6.40 6.68
N TRP A 66 17.52 7.52 7.41
CA TRP A 66 16.36 8.34 7.76
C TRP A 66 15.66 8.90 6.52
N LEU A 67 16.41 9.42 5.54
CA LEU A 67 15.85 9.91 4.28
C LEU A 67 15.15 8.81 3.48
N ASN A 68 15.73 7.62 3.41
CA ASN A 68 15.11 6.47 2.73
C ASN A 68 13.83 6.01 3.43
N ALA A 69 13.80 6.01 4.77
CA ALA A 69 12.59 5.72 5.54
C ALA A 69 11.49 6.74 5.25
N ALA A 70 11.81 8.03 5.24
CA ALA A 70 10.87 9.10 4.88
C ALA A 70 10.30 8.90 3.47
N GLU A 71 11.17 8.56 2.51
CA GLU A 71 10.78 8.30 1.12
C GLU A 71 9.82 7.11 0.98
N ILE A 72 10.04 6.03 1.74
CA ILE A 72 9.13 4.87 1.77
C ILE A 72 7.75 5.29 2.27
N MET A 73 7.69 6.10 3.33
CA MET A 73 6.41 6.58 3.88
C MET A 73 5.69 7.51 2.90
N THR A 74 6.40 8.42 2.21
CA THR A 74 5.84 9.24 1.13
C THR A 74 5.21 8.38 0.04
N LYS A 75 5.95 7.40 -0.49
CA LYS A 75 5.45 6.47 -1.51
C LYS A 75 4.30 5.61 -1.01
N ALA A 76 4.29 5.25 0.26
CA ALA A 76 3.19 4.50 0.85
C ALA A 76 1.90 5.31 0.92
N ALA A 77 1.98 6.60 1.27
CA ALA A 77 0.85 7.51 1.23
C ALA A 77 0.26 7.59 -0.19
N GLU A 78 1.11 7.81 -1.21
CA GLU A 78 0.68 7.85 -2.61
C GLU A 78 0.02 6.53 -3.07
N LYS A 79 0.63 5.39 -2.72
CA LYS A 79 0.08 4.07 -3.03
C LYS A 79 -1.27 3.85 -2.35
N MET A 80 -1.41 4.23 -1.09
CA MET A 80 -2.67 4.14 -0.37
C MET A 80 -3.76 4.96 -1.03
N GLU A 81 -3.49 6.21 -1.41
CA GLU A 81 -4.47 7.06 -2.12
C GLU A 81 -4.97 6.45 -3.44
N SER A 82 -4.14 5.61 -4.07
CA SER A 82 -4.49 4.93 -5.32
C SER A 82 -5.22 3.59 -5.15
N LEU A 83 -5.39 3.09 -3.92
CA LEU A 83 -6.09 1.82 -3.69
C LEU A 83 -7.58 1.95 -4.06
N PRO A 84 -8.16 0.98 -4.78
CA PRO A 84 -9.55 1.04 -5.24
C PRO A 84 -10.55 0.67 -4.13
N ILE A 85 -10.45 1.31 -2.97
CA ILE A 85 -11.30 1.06 -1.79
C ILE A 85 -12.67 1.69 -1.99
N LYS A 86 -13.72 0.92 -1.72
CA LYS A 86 -15.14 1.32 -1.82
C LYS A 86 -15.86 1.31 -0.49
N ASP A 87 -15.40 0.49 0.46
CA ASP A 87 -15.98 0.45 1.80
C ASP A 87 -15.75 1.80 2.51
N PRO A 88 -16.82 2.50 2.96
CA PRO A 88 -16.68 3.83 3.54
C PRO A 88 -15.80 3.88 4.78
N GLN A 89 -15.85 2.85 5.64
CA GLN A 89 -15.04 2.79 6.84
C GLN A 89 -13.57 2.53 6.49
N LEU A 90 -13.30 1.69 5.49
CA LEU A 90 -11.94 1.48 4.99
C LEU A 90 -11.38 2.73 4.30
N LEU A 91 -12.21 3.53 3.61
CA LEU A 91 -11.79 4.82 3.07
C LEU A 91 -11.35 5.79 4.18
N HIS A 92 -12.03 5.78 5.34
CA HIS A 92 -11.59 6.55 6.50
C HIS A 92 -10.24 6.06 7.02
N TYR A 93 -10.07 4.75 7.22
CA TYR A 93 -8.79 4.17 7.63
C TYR A 93 -7.65 4.51 6.65
N LEU A 94 -7.93 4.44 5.34
CA LEU A 94 -6.99 4.78 4.29
C LEU A 94 -6.54 6.24 4.39
N GLY A 95 -7.49 7.17 4.56
CA GLY A 95 -7.19 8.59 4.76
C GLY A 95 -6.34 8.86 5.99
N ASP A 96 -6.61 8.16 7.10
CA ASP A 96 -5.82 8.29 8.32
C ASP A 96 -4.40 7.75 8.15
N PHE A 97 -4.21 6.61 7.47
CA PHE A 97 -2.86 6.11 7.18
C PHE A 97 -2.08 7.07 6.27
N VAL A 98 -2.72 7.60 5.22
CA VAL A 98 -2.12 8.59 4.32
C VAL A 98 -1.61 9.80 5.11
N LYS A 99 -2.45 10.32 6.03
CA LYS A 99 -2.08 11.44 6.90
C LYS A 99 -0.89 11.09 7.80
N ILE A 100 -0.90 9.92 8.42
CA ILE A 100 0.18 9.47 9.31
C ILE A 100 1.49 9.33 8.54
N TYR A 101 1.48 8.69 7.37
CA TYR A 101 2.69 8.50 6.57
C TYR A 101 3.28 9.81 6.06
N ARG A 102 2.45 10.77 5.62
CA ARG A 102 2.91 12.12 5.28
C ARG A 102 3.51 12.84 6.49
N THR A 103 2.82 12.79 7.63
CA THR A 103 3.30 13.43 8.87
C THR A 103 4.66 12.84 9.30
N ASN A 104 4.79 11.51 9.28
CA ASN A 104 6.03 10.83 9.63
C ASN A 104 7.16 11.13 8.64
N SER A 105 6.88 11.17 7.32
CA SER A 105 7.91 11.49 6.34
C SER A 105 8.40 12.94 6.48
N GLU A 106 7.48 13.90 6.59
CA GLU A 106 7.78 15.32 6.81
C GLU A 106 8.57 15.57 8.10
N ALA A 107 8.15 14.94 9.20
CA ALA A 107 8.86 15.03 10.47
C ALA A 107 10.25 14.41 10.38
N THR A 108 10.41 13.28 9.67
CA THR A 108 11.72 12.65 9.46
C THR A 108 12.66 13.54 8.62
N TYR A 109 12.17 14.14 7.53
CA TYR A 109 12.94 15.13 6.77
C TYR A 109 13.33 16.34 7.64
N SER A 110 12.42 16.79 8.51
CA SER A 110 12.66 17.90 9.43
C SER A 110 13.74 17.58 10.46
N ILE A 111 13.77 16.34 10.99
CA ILE A 111 14.86 15.88 11.88
C ILE A 111 16.21 15.94 11.15
N VAL A 112 16.29 15.44 9.91
CA VAL A 112 17.54 15.47 9.13
C VAL A 112 18.00 16.91 8.92
N LYS A 113 17.12 17.79 8.45
CA LYS A 113 17.43 19.22 8.23
C LYS A 113 17.85 19.92 9.54
N ALA A 114 17.17 19.62 10.65
CA ALA A 114 17.51 20.18 11.95
C ALA A 114 18.89 19.72 12.44
N ARG A 115 19.26 18.45 12.19
CA ARG A 115 20.60 17.94 12.50
C ARG A 115 21.69 18.61 11.67
N GLU A 116 21.48 18.73 10.35
CA GLU A 116 22.42 19.40 9.44
C GLU A 116 22.65 20.86 9.82
N SER A 117 21.57 21.57 10.17
CA SER A 117 21.61 22.97 10.63
C SER A 117 21.96 23.14 12.12
N ARG A 118 22.21 22.04 12.84
CA ARG A 118 22.47 22.02 14.30
C ARG A 118 21.40 22.76 15.13
N ASN A 119 20.16 22.77 14.66
CA ASN A 119 19.03 23.39 15.33
C ASN A 119 18.35 22.40 16.28
N LEU A 120 18.77 22.40 17.55
CA LEU A 120 18.25 21.48 18.57
C LEU A 120 16.74 21.64 18.82
N VAL A 121 16.23 22.88 18.77
CA VAL A 121 14.80 23.14 19.00
C VAL A 121 13.96 22.52 17.88
N ALA A 122 14.38 22.70 16.63
CA ALA A 122 13.72 22.08 15.49
C ALA A 122 13.79 20.54 15.53
N ALA A 123 14.92 19.99 15.96
CA ALA A 123 15.08 18.53 16.08
C ALA A 123 14.14 17.95 17.15
N GLN A 124 13.99 18.62 18.30
CA GLN A 124 13.08 18.20 19.36
C GLN A 124 11.61 18.30 18.94
N ALA A 125 11.23 19.37 18.24
CA ALA A 125 9.87 19.52 17.71
C ALA A 125 9.55 18.39 16.73
N ALA A 126 10.40 18.16 15.74
CA ALA A 126 10.20 17.11 14.75
C ALA A 126 10.22 15.69 15.36
N GLN A 127 11.01 15.47 16.42
CA GLN A 127 10.99 14.20 17.16
C GLN A 127 9.66 13.97 17.90
N ALA A 128 9.04 15.04 18.43
CA ALA A 128 7.72 14.95 19.05
C ALA A 128 6.66 14.57 18.01
N ASP A 129 6.73 15.12 16.79
CA ASP A 129 5.81 14.80 15.70
C ASP A 129 5.91 13.33 15.28
N VAL A 130 7.12 12.78 15.11
CA VAL A 130 7.34 11.35 14.83
C VAL A 130 6.74 10.47 15.93
N LYS A 131 6.92 10.84 17.20
CA LYS A 131 6.37 10.08 18.32
C LYS A 131 4.85 10.05 18.30
N LEU A 132 4.23 11.21 18.08
CA LEU A 132 2.78 11.35 18.01
C LEU A 132 2.19 10.56 16.83
N ALA A 133 2.78 10.69 15.65
CA ALA A 133 2.36 9.95 14.47
C ALA A 133 2.53 8.42 14.66
N GLY A 134 3.60 7.97 15.31
CA GLY A 134 3.75 6.55 15.68
C GLY A 134 2.72 6.05 16.71
N GLU A 135 2.25 6.91 17.63
CA GLU A 135 1.14 6.58 18.52
C GLU A 135 -0.19 6.45 17.77
N TRP A 136 -0.45 7.34 16.81
CA TRP A 136 -1.62 7.26 15.94
C TRP A 136 -1.58 6.03 15.05
N GLU A 137 -0.43 5.69 14.48
CA GLU A 137 -0.25 4.50 13.64
C GLU A 137 -0.64 3.23 14.39
N ARG A 138 -0.14 3.05 15.62
CA ARG A 138 -0.48 1.87 16.44
C ARG A 138 -1.98 1.76 16.73
N LYS A 139 -2.62 2.89 17.05
CA LYS A 139 -4.07 2.92 17.29
C LYS A 139 -4.85 2.58 16.02
N LEU A 140 -4.42 3.15 14.89
CA LEU A 140 -5.04 2.91 13.59
C LEU A 140 -4.91 1.46 13.15
N SER A 141 -3.72 0.88 13.29
CA SER A 141 -3.46 -0.54 12.98
C SER A 141 -4.32 -1.48 13.82
N SER A 142 -4.57 -1.17 15.09
CA SER A 142 -5.52 -1.94 15.91
C SER A 142 -6.95 -1.80 15.38
N GLY A 143 -7.40 -0.57 15.14
CA GLY A 143 -8.77 -0.30 14.71
C GLY A 143 -9.12 -0.94 13.37
N ILE A 144 -8.22 -0.88 12.39
CA ILE A 144 -8.46 -1.54 11.10
C ILE A 144 -8.48 -3.07 11.25
N ASN A 145 -7.60 -3.65 12.07
CA ASN A 145 -7.62 -5.09 12.32
C ASN A 145 -8.95 -5.54 12.93
N ASP A 146 -9.45 -4.81 13.93
CA ASP A 146 -10.72 -5.10 14.58
C ASP A 146 -11.87 -5.01 13.57
N TYR A 147 -11.90 -3.95 12.76
CA TYR A 147 -12.91 -3.79 11.70
C TYR A 147 -12.88 -4.93 10.69
N CYS A 148 -11.68 -5.33 10.26
CA CYS A 148 -11.48 -6.35 9.23
C CYS A 148 -11.75 -7.79 9.70
N GLN A 149 -11.77 -8.05 11.01
CA GLN A 149 -12.07 -9.37 11.57
C GLN A 149 -13.58 -9.62 11.79
N VAL A 150 -14.40 -8.57 11.79
CA VAL A 150 -15.87 -8.70 11.89
C VAL A 150 -16.45 -9.16 10.54
N LYS A 151 -17.10 -10.32 10.54
CA LYS A 151 -17.78 -10.91 9.38
C LYS A 151 -19.06 -10.17 9.00
#